data_AF-A0A2G9PJV7-F1
#
_entry.id   AF-A0A2G9PJV7-F1
#
_cell.length_a   1.000
_cell.length_b   1.000
_cell.length_c   1.000
_cell.angle_alpha   90.00
_cell.angle_beta   90.00
_cell.angle_gamma   90.00
#
_symmetry.space_group_name_H-M   'P 1'
#
loop_
_entity.id
_entity.type
_entity.pdbx_description
1 polymer ?
#
loop_
_entity_poly.entity_id
_entity_poly.type
_entity_poly.pdbx_seq_one_letter_code
_entity_poly.pdbx_strand_id
1 'polypeptide(L)'
;MGVKGISVKGISSATIKKLLRYWYIPLIVLLLIVLRNFAFLALMFFMAVSTLLVSAYRLVINADLGLELISFYSIILSIAASPTTGIAFAATMLVLTAIIQARLCSFLIIKMVVYTLICIAAPMLAPLGIVQAGIILIILKNVAFMVITYSINPARVLADLPGTAVNIVLNIVLFSTLGRALVLVL
;
A
#
# COMPACT_ATOMS: atom_id res chain seq x y z
N MET A 1 55.06 -11.51 -32.32
CA MET A 1 54.08 -10.82 -31.47
C MET A 1 53.65 -9.54 -32.19
N GLY A 2 52.47 -9.53 -32.82
CA GLY A 2 51.96 -8.35 -33.52
C GLY A 2 50.58 -8.00 -32.97
N VAL A 3 50.51 -6.95 -32.15
CA VAL A 3 49.25 -6.44 -31.61
C VAL A 3 48.52 -5.71 -32.74
N LYS A 4 47.42 -6.30 -33.23
CA LYS A 4 46.51 -5.65 -34.17
C LYS A 4 45.85 -4.45 -33.47
N GLY A 5 46.17 -3.25 -33.95
CA GLY A 5 45.55 -2.02 -33.49
C GLY A 5 44.05 -2.03 -33.74
N ILE A 6 43.27 -1.79 -32.68
CA ILE A 6 41.83 -1.60 -32.76
C ILE A 6 41.60 -0.20 -33.34
N SER A 7 41.15 -0.15 -34.59
CA SER A 7 40.71 1.08 -35.25
C SER A 7 39.39 1.54 -34.61
N VAL A 8 39.47 2.62 -33.82
CA VAL A 8 38.30 3.31 -33.27
C VAL A 8 37.64 4.08 -34.42
N LYS A 9 36.57 3.50 -34.99
CA LYS A 9 35.72 4.18 -35.98
C LYS A 9 35.20 5.49 -35.38
N GLY A 10 35.63 6.60 -35.96
CA GLY A 10 35.22 7.95 -35.56
C GLY A 10 33.72 8.12 -35.60
N ILE A 11 33.15 8.54 -34.47
CA ILE A 11 31.74 8.92 -34.34
C ILE A 11 31.52 10.13 -35.26
N SER A 12 30.60 10.01 -36.22
CA SER A 12 30.37 11.07 -37.21
C SER A 12 29.83 12.35 -36.54
N SER A 13 30.29 13.51 -37.01
CA SER A 13 29.86 14.84 -36.55
C SER A 13 28.33 15.03 -36.61
N ALA A 14 27.65 14.31 -37.53
CA ALA A 14 26.20 14.31 -37.64
C ALA A 14 25.50 13.61 -36.47
N THR A 15 26.10 12.56 -35.91
CA THR A 15 25.62 11.86 -34.72
C THR A 15 25.73 12.75 -33.48
N ILE A 16 26.84 13.50 -33.36
CA ILE A 16 27.09 14.43 -32.25
C ILE A 16 26.07 15.59 -32.28
N LYS A 17 25.81 16.18 -33.45
CA LYS A 17 24.78 17.23 -33.60
C LYS A 17 23.37 16.73 -33.27
N LYS A 18 23.01 15.49 -33.63
CA LYS A 18 21.72 14.89 -33.25
C LYS A 18 21.63 14.65 -31.74
N LEU A 19 22.70 14.16 -31.10
CA LEU A 19 22.75 13.94 -29.65
C LEU A 19 22.60 15.25 -28.87
N LEU A 20 23.29 16.32 -29.32
CA LEU A 20 23.17 17.68 -28.78
C LEU A 20 21.81 18.32 -29.05
N ARG A 21 21.06 17.88 -30.07
CA ARG A 21 19.71 18.39 -30.34
C ARG A 21 18.66 17.77 -29.43
N TYR A 22 18.90 16.57 -28.89
CA TYR A 22 17.94 15.82 -28.06
C TYR A 22 18.39 15.61 -26.61
N TRP A 23 19.46 16.28 -26.18
CA TRP A 23 20.00 16.18 -24.81
C TRP A 23 19.00 16.55 -23.70
N TYR A 24 18.00 17.38 -24.01
CA TYR A 24 16.95 17.75 -23.06
C TYR A 24 15.95 16.62 -22.79
N ILE A 25 15.80 15.65 -23.70
CA ILE A 25 14.88 14.51 -23.53
C ILE A 25 15.27 13.66 -22.31
N PRO A 26 16.51 13.14 -22.19
CA PRO A 26 16.90 12.38 -21.01
C PRO A 26 16.87 13.22 -19.73
N LEU A 27 17.12 14.54 -19.81
CA LEU A 27 17.02 15.44 -18.66
C LEU A 27 15.56 15.58 -18.17
N ILE A 28 14.60 15.76 -19.08
CA ILE A 28 13.17 15.84 -18.75
C ILE A 28 12.68 14.49 -18.21
N VAL A 29 13.09 13.37 -18.82
CA VAL A 29 12.76 12.03 -18.33
C VAL A 29 13.31 11.80 -16.92
N LEU A 30 14.57 12.19 -16.66
CA LEU A 30 15.17 12.12 -15.33
C LEU A 30 14.39 12.96 -14.31
N LEU A 31 14.05 14.21 -14.66
CA LEU A 31 13.27 15.11 -13.80
C LEU A 31 11.89 14.53 -13.45
N LEU A 32 11.19 13.97 -14.45
CA LEU A 32 9.89 13.33 -14.24
C LEU A 32 9.99 12.10 -13.33
N ILE A 33 11.05 11.28 -13.45
CA ILE A 33 11.30 10.15 -12.56
C ILE A 33 11.55 10.61 -11.12
N VAL A 34 12.38 11.65 -10.93
CA VAL A 34 12.69 12.19 -9.60
C VAL A 34 11.44 12.79 -8.95
N LEU A 35 10.67 13.60 -9.69
CA LEU A 35 9.42 14.19 -9.19
C LEU A 35 8.38 13.12 -8.86
N ARG A 36 8.23 12.09 -9.71
CA ARG A 36 7.32 10.97 -9.45
C ARG A 36 7.71 10.20 -8.19
N ASN A 37 8.99 9.88 -8.02
CA ASN A 37 9.48 9.17 -6.84
C ASN A 37 9.30 9.99 -5.56
N PHE A 38 9.51 11.31 -5.63
CA PHE A 38 9.29 12.19 -4.48
C PHE A 38 7.81 12.28 -4.11
N ALA A 39 6.90 12.41 -5.09
CA ALA A 39 5.46 12.43 -4.86
C ALA A 39 4.95 11.12 -4.24
N PHE A 40 5.42 9.98 -4.75
CA PHE A 40 5.12 8.65 -4.20
C PHE A 40 5.60 8.53 -2.76
N LEU A 41 6.82 8.97 -2.45
CA LEU A 41 7.38 8.94 -1.10
C LEU A 41 6.61 9.84 -0.13
N ALA A 42 6.25 11.05 -0.56
CA ALA A 42 5.46 11.98 0.25
C ALA A 42 4.06 11.41 0.56
N LEU A 43 3.44 10.74 -0.41
CA LEU A 43 2.14 10.11 -0.24
C LEU A 43 2.20 8.89 0.67
N MET A 44 3.24 8.04 0.55
CA MET A 44 3.52 6.96 1.49
C MET A 44 3.72 7.48 2.92
N PHE A 45 4.45 8.59 3.07
CA PHE A 45 4.65 9.24 4.37
C PHE A 45 3.33 9.77 4.95
N PHE A 46 2.51 10.43 4.13
CA PHE A 46 1.19 10.89 4.55
C PHE A 46 0.26 9.73 4.98
N MET A 47 0.25 8.63 4.24
CA MET A 47 -0.50 7.42 4.60
C MET A 47 -0.04 6.85 5.94
N ALA A 48 1.28 6.79 6.16
CA ALA A 48 1.86 6.33 7.41
C ALA A 48 1.46 7.24 8.59
N VAL A 49 1.67 8.55 8.47
CA VAL A 49 1.37 9.52 9.53
C VAL A 49 -0.12 9.54 9.87
N SER A 50 -1.01 9.57 8.86
CA SER A 50 -2.47 9.55 9.10
C SER A 50 -2.91 8.26 9.79
N THR A 51 -2.36 7.11 9.40
CA THR A 51 -2.64 5.82 10.06
C THR A 51 -2.19 5.82 11.51
N LEU A 52 -0.96 6.27 11.78
CA LEU A 52 -0.42 6.30 13.14
C LEU A 52 -1.17 7.30 14.03
N LEU A 53 -1.57 8.45 13.49
CA LEU A 53 -2.34 9.46 14.22
C LEU A 53 -3.70 8.91 14.65
N VAL A 54 -4.41 8.22 13.76
CA VAL A 54 -5.71 7.59 14.08
C VAL A 54 -5.52 6.44 15.07
N SER A 55 -4.48 5.61 14.88
CA SER A 55 -4.12 4.55 15.83
C SER A 55 -3.73 5.07 17.22
N ALA A 56 -3.12 6.26 17.31
CA ALA A 56 -2.80 6.91 18.58
C ALA A 56 -4.05 7.51 19.25
N TYR A 57 -4.98 8.06 18.46
CA TYR A 57 -6.26 8.57 18.94
C TYR A 57 -7.12 7.50 19.63
N ARG A 58 -6.91 6.21 19.32
CA ARG A 58 -7.53 5.09 20.03
C ARG A 58 -7.24 5.07 21.53
N LEU A 59 -6.08 5.57 21.96
CA LEU A 59 -5.75 5.68 23.39
C LEU A 59 -6.69 6.63 24.14
N VAL A 60 -7.37 7.53 23.42
CA VAL A 60 -8.28 8.53 23.99
C VAL A 60 -9.75 8.09 23.87
N ILE A 61 -10.15 7.48 22.75
CA ILE A 61 -11.57 7.24 22.42
C ILE A 61 -12.03 5.79 22.67
N ASN A 62 -11.12 4.85 23.00
CA ASN A 62 -11.45 3.42 23.20
C ASN A 62 -12.19 2.77 22.02
N ALA A 63 -12.05 3.31 20.81
CA ALA A 63 -12.61 2.74 19.59
C ALA A 63 -11.49 2.06 18.76
N ASP A 64 -11.79 0.92 18.15
CA ASP A 64 -10.86 0.14 17.31
C ASP A 64 -10.66 0.78 15.93
N LEU A 65 -10.23 2.04 15.93
CA LEU A 65 -9.87 2.86 14.77
C LEU A 65 -8.39 2.65 14.40
N GLY A 66 -8.09 2.75 13.11
CA GLY A 66 -6.76 2.60 12.51
C GLY A 66 -6.61 1.35 11.62
N LEU A 67 -7.33 0.26 11.92
CA LEU A 67 -7.28 -0.96 11.09
C LEU A 67 -7.94 -0.76 9.72
N GLU A 68 -8.91 0.14 9.65
CA GLU A 68 -9.57 0.56 8.41
C GLU A 68 -8.60 1.27 7.47
N LEU A 69 -7.79 2.21 7.97
CA LEU A 69 -6.80 2.92 7.18
C LEU A 69 -5.69 1.98 6.68
N ILE A 70 -5.25 1.04 7.53
CA ILE A 70 -4.29 0.00 7.11
C ILE A 70 -4.88 -0.84 5.97
N SER A 71 -6.14 -1.28 6.09
CA SER A 71 -6.82 -2.05 5.03
C SER A 71 -6.93 -1.24 3.74
N PHE A 72 -7.41 -0.01 3.83
CA PHE A 72 -7.60 0.88 2.72
C PHE A 72 -6.30 1.14 1.94
N TYR A 73 -5.25 1.63 2.62
CA TYR A 73 -3.99 1.99 1.98
C TYR A 73 -3.24 0.77 1.45
N SER A 74 -3.21 -0.35 2.19
CA SER A 74 -2.52 -1.57 1.72
C SER A 74 -3.13 -2.14 0.46
N ILE A 75 -4.46 -2.17 0.34
CA ILE A 75 -5.16 -2.60 -0.87
C ILE A 75 -4.90 -1.64 -2.03
N ILE A 76 -4.98 -0.32 -1.79
CA ILE A 76 -4.70 0.68 -2.83
C ILE A 76 -3.27 0.57 -3.35
N LEU A 77 -2.28 0.48 -2.46
CA LEU A 77 -0.88 0.30 -2.84
C LEU A 77 -0.65 -1.01 -3.60
N SER A 78 -1.35 -2.07 -3.21
CA SER A 78 -1.28 -3.37 -3.90
C SER A 78 -1.82 -3.30 -5.33
N ILE A 79 -2.87 -2.51 -5.58
CA ILE A 79 -3.47 -2.33 -6.90
C ILE A 79 -2.65 -1.35 -7.75
N ALA A 80 -2.22 -0.22 -7.17
CA ALA A 80 -1.61 0.88 -7.92
C ALA A 80 -0.11 0.68 -8.17
N ALA A 81 0.61 0.08 -7.23
CA ALA A 81 2.06 -0.10 -7.34
C ALA A 81 2.44 -1.58 -7.47
N SER A 82 2.28 -2.36 -6.40
CA SER A 82 2.52 -3.80 -6.41
C SER A 82 2.06 -4.46 -5.11
N PRO A 83 1.73 -5.77 -5.12
CA PRO A 83 1.42 -6.51 -3.89
C PRO A 83 2.51 -6.38 -2.82
N THR A 84 3.77 -6.37 -3.23
CA THR A 84 4.91 -6.26 -2.32
C THR A 84 4.90 -4.93 -1.55
N THR A 85 4.55 -3.81 -2.20
CA THR A 85 4.45 -2.51 -1.54
C THR A 85 3.31 -2.47 -0.51
N GLY A 86 2.14 -3.01 -0.87
CA GLY A 86 1.01 -3.10 0.06
C GLY A 86 1.26 -4.01 1.26
N ILE A 87 1.93 -5.15 1.04
CA ILE A 87 2.36 -6.07 2.12
C ILE A 87 3.33 -5.35 3.06
N ALA A 88 4.37 -4.70 2.51
CA ALA A 88 5.35 -3.98 3.31
C ALA A 88 4.67 -2.89 4.15
N PHE A 89 3.80 -2.08 3.55
CA PHE A 89 3.03 -1.06 4.26
C PHE A 89 2.18 -1.65 5.38
N ALA A 90 1.39 -2.70 5.09
CA ALA A 90 0.53 -3.34 6.09
C ALA A 90 1.34 -3.91 7.26
N ALA A 91 2.43 -4.63 6.97
CA ALA A 91 3.29 -5.23 7.99
C ALA A 91 3.90 -4.16 8.90
N THR A 92 4.47 -3.09 8.31
CA THR A 92 5.03 -1.98 9.08
C THR A 92 3.97 -1.30 9.94
N MET A 93 2.79 -0.98 9.38
CA MET A 93 1.75 -0.29 10.15
C MET A 93 1.14 -1.16 11.25
N LEU A 94 0.98 -2.47 11.02
CA LEU A 94 0.50 -3.40 12.05
C LEU A 94 1.48 -3.49 13.22
N VAL A 95 2.79 -3.58 12.93
CA VAL A 95 3.83 -3.61 13.97
C VAL A 95 3.87 -2.30 14.75
N LEU A 96 3.91 -1.15 14.06
CA LEU A 96 3.93 0.15 14.71
C LEU A 96 2.68 0.38 15.57
N THR A 97 1.50 0.01 15.06
CA THR A 97 0.24 0.11 15.81
C THR A 97 0.27 -0.79 17.05
N ALA A 98 0.80 -2.01 16.94
CA ALA A 98 0.94 -2.92 18.09
C ALA A 98 1.92 -2.38 19.15
N ILE A 99 3.00 -1.73 18.73
CA ILE A 99 3.96 -1.06 19.62
C ILE A 99 3.30 0.10 20.35
N ILE A 100 2.61 1.00 19.63
CA ILE A 100 1.90 2.16 20.21
C ILE A 100 0.87 1.70 21.24
N GLN A 101 0.20 0.58 20.99
CA GLN A 101 -0.84 0.04 21.88
C GLN A 101 -0.28 -0.85 22.99
N ALA A 102 1.04 -1.05 23.07
CA ALA A 102 1.71 -1.97 23.99
C ALA A 102 1.10 -3.39 24.01
N ARG A 103 0.57 -3.85 22.87
CA ARG A 103 -0.14 -5.12 22.72
C ARG A 103 0.51 -5.97 21.61
N LEU A 104 1.71 -6.47 21.89
CA LEU A 104 2.34 -7.51 21.07
C LEU A 104 1.70 -8.86 21.40
N CYS A 105 0.66 -9.21 20.65
CA CYS A 105 -0.06 -10.47 20.81
C CYS A 105 0.27 -11.44 19.66
N SER A 106 0.17 -12.76 19.91
CA SER A 106 0.23 -13.82 18.89
C SER A 106 -0.75 -13.58 17.73
N PHE A 107 -1.86 -12.90 18.00
CA PHE A 107 -2.84 -12.46 17.01
C PHE A 107 -2.28 -11.49 15.95
N LEU A 108 -1.13 -10.84 16.20
CA LEU A 108 -0.44 -10.01 15.22
C LEU A 108 0.06 -10.82 14.02
N ILE A 109 0.58 -12.03 14.26
CA ILE A 109 1.08 -12.92 13.19
C ILE A 109 -0.08 -13.30 12.28
N ILE A 110 -1.21 -13.68 12.87
CA ILE A 110 -2.45 -13.98 12.13
C ILE A 110 -2.89 -12.78 11.29
N LYS A 111 -2.88 -11.57 11.85
CA LYS A 111 -3.15 -10.34 11.10
C LYS A 111 -2.22 -10.17 9.91
N MET A 112 -0.91 -10.33 10.10
CA MET A 112 0.06 -10.20 9.00
C MET A 112 -0.22 -11.20 7.87
N VAL A 113 -0.55 -12.46 8.19
CA VAL A 113 -0.89 -13.48 7.19
C VAL A 113 -2.14 -13.08 6.40
N VAL A 114 -3.22 -12.68 7.08
CA VAL A 114 -4.47 -12.27 6.43
C VAL A 114 -4.25 -11.07 5.51
N TYR A 115 -3.52 -10.04 5.97
CA TYR A 115 -3.20 -8.88 5.15
C TYR A 115 -2.32 -9.24 3.94
N THR A 116 -1.37 -10.17 4.11
CA THR A 116 -0.54 -10.64 3.01
C THR A 116 -1.39 -11.28 1.91
N LEU A 117 -2.34 -12.15 2.27
CA LEU A 117 -3.24 -12.79 1.32
C LEU A 117 -4.12 -11.76 0.59
N ILE A 118 -4.62 -10.75 1.31
CA ILE A 118 -5.43 -9.69 0.72
C ILE A 118 -4.64 -8.85 -0.28
N CYS A 119 -3.41 -8.47 0.06
CA CYS A 119 -2.55 -7.70 -0.83
C CYS A 119 -2.19 -8.48 -2.10
N ILE A 120 -2.05 -9.80 -2.02
CA ILE A 120 -1.85 -10.67 -3.18
C ILE A 120 -3.12 -10.78 -4.03
N ALA A 121 -4.30 -10.89 -3.41
CA ALA A 121 -5.58 -10.96 -4.11
C ALA A 121 -6.02 -9.62 -4.72
N ALA A 122 -5.56 -8.50 -4.16
CA ALA A 122 -5.95 -7.15 -4.58
C ALA A 122 -5.78 -6.85 -6.07
N PRO A 123 -4.59 -7.04 -6.69
CA PRO A 123 -4.42 -6.82 -8.13
C PRO A 123 -5.25 -7.78 -8.99
N MET A 124 -5.58 -8.98 -8.50
CA MET A 124 -6.39 -9.96 -9.25
C MET A 124 -7.84 -9.50 -9.40
N LEU A 125 -8.33 -8.69 -8.45
CA LEU A 125 -9.67 -8.10 -8.48
C LEU A 125 -9.71 -6.71 -9.11
N ALA A 126 -8.56 -6.15 -9.50
CA ALA A 126 -8.48 -4.83 -10.14
C ALA A 126 -9.42 -4.66 -11.36
N PRO A 127 -9.69 -5.68 -12.21
CA PRO A 127 -10.63 -5.56 -13.33
C PRO A 127 -12.07 -5.20 -12.93
N LEU A 128 -12.49 -5.47 -11.69
CA LEU A 128 -13.83 -5.09 -11.17
C LEU A 128 -13.92 -3.60 -10.81
N GLY A 129 -12.79 -2.89 -10.87
CA GLY A 129 -12.66 -1.51 -10.40
C GLY A 129 -12.30 -1.44 -8.92
N ILE A 130 -11.46 -0.45 -8.58
CA ILE A 130 -10.83 -0.29 -7.26
C ILE A 130 -11.85 -0.28 -6.11
N VAL A 131 -13.00 0.38 -6.32
CA VAL A 131 -14.04 0.50 -5.30
C VAL A 131 -14.64 -0.88 -5.00
N GLN A 132 -15.05 -1.63 -6.02
CA GLN A 132 -15.66 -2.96 -5.83
C GLN A 132 -14.63 -3.96 -5.29
N ALA A 133 -13.42 -3.95 -5.86
CA ALA A 133 -12.31 -4.79 -5.40
C ALA A 133 -12.00 -4.54 -3.92
N GLY A 134 -11.89 -3.27 -3.51
CA GLY A 134 -11.67 -2.89 -2.12
C GLY A 134 -12.77 -3.41 -1.20
N ILE A 135 -14.04 -3.13 -1.52
CA ILE A 135 -15.18 -3.56 -0.70
C ILE A 135 -15.20 -5.08 -0.51
N ILE A 136 -15.01 -5.86 -1.59
CA ILE A 136 -14.98 -7.32 -1.53
C ILE A 136 -13.86 -7.80 -0.60
N LEU A 137 -12.64 -7.26 -0.76
CA LEU A 137 -11.48 -7.64 0.04
C LEU A 137 -11.63 -7.29 1.52
N ILE A 138 -12.27 -6.16 1.83
CA ILE A 138 -12.55 -5.75 3.21
C ILE A 138 -13.57 -6.68 3.86
N ILE A 139 -14.62 -7.06 3.14
CA ILE A 139 -15.60 -8.03 3.64
C ILE A 139 -14.89 -9.37 3.90
N LEU A 140 -14.12 -9.86 2.93
CA LEU A 140 -13.34 -11.11 3.06
C LEU A 140 -12.38 -11.06 4.25
N LYS A 141 -11.64 -9.96 4.42
CA LYS A 141 -10.74 -9.75 5.58
C LYS A 141 -11.49 -9.90 6.89
N ASN A 142 -12.60 -9.19 7.04
CA ASN A 142 -13.35 -9.14 8.29
C ASN A 142 -14.03 -10.48 8.58
N VAL A 143 -14.54 -11.17 7.55
CA VAL A 143 -15.05 -12.55 7.68
C VAL A 143 -13.94 -13.49 8.11
N ALA A 144 -12.75 -13.43 7.49
CA ALA A 144 -11.61 -14.25 7.88
C ALA A 144 -11.22 -14.00 9.34
N PHE A 145 -11.15 -12.75 9.78
CA PHE A 145 -10.88 -12.43 11.19
C PHE A 145 -11.98 -12.95 12.13
N MET A 146 -13.26 -12.81 11.79
CA MET A 146 -14.33 -13.34 12.62
C MET A 146 -14.27 -14.87 12.74
N VAL A 147 -14.01 -15.59 11.65
CA VAL A 147 -13.88 -17.07 11.66
C VAL A 147 -12.68 -17.52 12.51
N ILE A 148 -11.54 -16.82 12.38
CA ILE A 148 -10.34 -17.14 13.16
C ILE A 148 -10.55 -16.80 14.64
N THR A 149 -11.13 -15.63 14.96
CA THR A 149 -11.45 -15.25 16.34
C THR A 149 -12.45 -16.22 16.96
N TYR A 150 -13.47 -16.64 16.22
CA TYR A 150 -14.45 -17.64 16.69
C TYR A 150 -13.79 -18.97 17.05
N SER A 151 -12.87 -19.44 16.21
CA SER A 151 -12.14 -20.69 16.42
C SER A 151 -11.21 -20.65 17.65
N ILE A 152 -10.65 -19.48 17.98
CA ILE A 152 -9.69 -19.33 19.08
C ILE A 152 -10.40 -18.95 20.39
N ASN A 153 -11.36 -18.02 20.34
CA ASN A 153 -12.08 -17.52 21.50
C ASN A 153 -13.50 -17.05 21.10
N PRO A 154 -14.50 -17.95 21.18
CA PRO A 154 -15.87 -17.65 20.73
C PRO A 154 -16.54 -16.54 21.55
N ALA A 155 -16.22 -16.42 22.84
CA ALA A 155 -16.77 -15.37 23.71
C ALA A 155 -16.35 -13.96 23.28
N ARG A 156 -15.18 -13.84 22.62
CA ARG A 156 -14.64 -12.56 22.17
C ARG A 156 -15.30 -12.04 20.88
N VAL A 157 -15.86 -12.93 20.06
CA VAL A 157 -16.46 -12.56 18.76
C VAL A 157 -17.57 -11.54 18.93
N LEU A 158 -18.44 -11.72 19.93
CA LEU A 158 -19.54 -10.80 20.18
C LEU A 158 -19.05 -9.41 20.60
N ALA A 159 -17.93 -9.32 21.31
CA ALA A 159 -17.32 -8.06 21.71
C ALA A 159 -16.64 -7.34 20.52
N ASP A 160 -16.13 -8.08 19.55
CA ASP A 160 -15.43 -7.53 18.37
C ASP A 160 -16.39 -7.14 17.22
N LEU A 161 -17.67 -7.56 17.26
CA LEU A 161 -18.67 -7.28 16.23
C LEU A 161 -18.89 -5.78 15.95
N PRO A 162 -19.09 -4.89 16.96
CA PRO A 162 -19.28 -3.47 16.70
C PRO A 162 -18.08 -2.83 16.01
N GLY A 163 -16.86 -3.17 16.45
CA GLY A 163 -15.62 -2.69 15.83
C GLY A 163 -15.48 -3.18 14.38
N THR A 164 -15.86 -4.42 14.11
CA THR A 164 -15.87 -5.00 12.77
C THR A 164 -16.86 -4.26 11.86
N ALA A 165 -18.07 -3.96 12.36
CA ALA A 165 -19.08 -3.23 11.60
C ALA A 165 -18.62 -1.81 11.24
N VAL A 166 -18.05 -1.08 12.22
CA VAL A 166 -17.46 0.25 11.99
C VAL A 166 -16.33 0.16 10.97
N ASN A 167 -15.46 -0.84 11.08
CA ASN A 167 -14.36 -1.04 10.13
C ASN A 167 -14.86 -1.24 8.70
N ILE A 168 -15.90 -2.04 8.50
CA ILE A 168 -16.50 -2.28 7.18
C ILE A 168 -17.11 -0.99 6.63
N VAL A 169 -17.94 -0.30 7.42
CA VAL A 169 -18.64 0.92 6.98
C VAL A 169 -17.65 2.02 6.61
N LEU A 170 -16.66 2.31 7.47
CA LEU A 170 -15.65 3.33 7.19
C LEU A 170 -14.85 3.00 5.94
N ASN A 171 -14.45 1.75 5.76
CA ASN A 171 -13.76 1.31 4.57
C ASN A 171 -14.60 1.47 3.29
N ILE A 172 -15.89 1.13 3.32
CA ILE A 172 -16.79 1.33 2.18
C ILE A 172 -16.82 2.83 1.82
N VAL A 173 -16.94 3.70 2.82
CA VAL A 173 -16.92 5.16 2.62
C VAL A 173 -15.57 5.60 2.02
N LEU A 174 -14.45 5.17 2.59
CA LEU A 174 -13.10 5.51 2.11
C LEU A 174 -12.89 5.06 0.65
N PHE A 175 -13.25 3.82 0.30
CA PHE A 175 -13.13 3.32 -1.07
C PHE A 175 -14.04 4.07 -2.04
N SER A 176 -15.27 4.40 -1.64
CA SER A 176 -16.23 5.10 -2.49
C SER A 176 -15.85 6.56 -2.73
N THR A 177 -15.25 7.23 -1.73
CA THR A 177 -14.91 8.66 -1.78
C THR A 177 -13.48 8.91 -2.29
N LEU A 178 -12.50 8.23 -1.72
CA LEU A 178 -11.08 8.50 -1.93
C LEU A 178 -10.39 7.46 -2.83
N GLY A 179 -10.95 6.25 -2.95
CA GLY A 179 -10.30 5.14 -3.66
C GLY A 179 -9.97 5.45 -5.13
N ARG A 180 -10.87 6.17 -5.83
CA ARG A 180 -10.62 6.58 -7.23
C ARG A 180 -9.57 7.68 -7.34
N ALA A 181 -9.63 8.69 -6.45
CA ALA A 181 -8.72 9.82 -6.48
C ALA A 181 -7.28 9.39 -6.16
N LEU A 182 -7.10 8.51 -5.18
CA LEU A 182 -5.79 8.04 -4.76
C LEU A 182 -5.05 7.21 -5.81
N VAL A 183 -5.76 6.34 -6.55
CA VAL A 183 -5.11 5.54 -7.60
C VAL A 183 -4.72 6.39 -8.81
N LEU A 184 -5.38 7.52 -9.07
CA LEU A 184 -4.96 8.43 -10.13
C LEU A 184 -3.67 9.19 -9.81
N VAL A 185 -3.34 9.31 -8.52
CA VAL A 185 -2.14 10.02 -8.03
C VAL A 185 -0.94 9.09 -7.86
N LEU A 186 -1.19 7.78 -7.66
CA LEU A 186 -0.19 6.73 -7.50
C LEU A 186 0.27 6.15 -8.86
#